data_AF-A0A933P7A8-F1
#
_entry.id   AF-A0A933P7A8-F1
#
_cell.length_a   1.000
_cell.length_b   1.000
_cell.length_c   1.000
_cell.angle_alpha   90.00
_cell.angle_beta   90.00
_cell.angle_gamma   90.00
#
_symmetry.space_group_name_H-M   'P 1'
#
loop_
_entity.id
_entity.type
_entity.pdbx_description
1 polymer ?
#
loop_
_entity_poly.entity_id
_entity_poly.type
_entity_poly.pdbx_seq_one_letter_code
_entity_poly.pdbx_strand_id
1 'polypeptide(L)' 'MGKRWTSSKELNELIDKVVEQGWEVVEGKHLKLVPADKTMPIVVVPKTPSDHRGVMNARSQIRRSGGIV' A
#
# COMPACT_ATOMS: atom_id res chain seq x y z
N MET A 1 1.06 -14.91 -10.62
CA MET A 1 -0.15 -14.43 -9.92
C MET A 1 0.32 -13.86 -8.60
N GLY A 2 0.34 -12.52 -8.47
CA GLY A 2 0.86 -11.85 -7.26
C GLY A 2 0.07 -12.25 -6.02
N LYS A 3 0.71 -12.15 -4.85
CA LYS A 3 0.07 -12.44 -3.56
C LYS A 3 -1.10 -11.47 -3.36
N ARG A 4 -2.26 -11.98 -2.98
CA ARG A 4 -3.41 -11.13 -2.63
C ARG A 4 -3.26 -10.64 -1.19
N TRP A 5 -3.07 -9.34 -1.02
CA TRP A 5 -2.88 -8.67 0.26
C TRP A 5 -4.18 -8.15 0.88
N THR A 6 -5.11 -7.68 0.03
CA THR A 6 -6.40 -7.11 0.44
C THR A 6 -7.57 -7.69 -0.35
N SER A 7 -8.80 -7.41 0.09
CA SER A 7 -10.00 -7.74 -0.70
C SER A 7 -10.16 -6.87 -1.96
N SER A 8 -9.54 -5.68 -2.03
CA SER A 8 -9.68 -4.75 -3.15
C SER A 8 -8.62 -4.98 -4.23
N LYS A 9 -9.07 -5.27 -5.47
CA LYS A 9 -8.16 -5.47 -6.61
C LYS A 9 -7.28 -4.24 -6.88
N GLU A 10 -7.88 -3.06 -6.90
CA GLU A 10 -7.16 -1.79 -7.15
C GLU A 10 -6.09 -1.52 -6.07
N LEU A 11 -6.39 -1.81 -4.81
CA LEU A 11 -5.40 -1.63 -3.74
C LEU A 11 -4.25 -2.66 -3.84
N ASN A 12 -4.54 -3.90 -4.28
CA ASN A 12 -3.48 -4.87 -4.55
C ASN A 12 -2.57 -4.41 -5.70
N GLU A 13 -3.13 -3.84 -6.77
CA GLU A 13 -2.34 -3.28 -7.88
C GLU A 13 -1.44 -2.12 -7.42
N LEU A 14 -1.92 -1.26 -6.51
CA LEU A 14 -1.08 -0.22 -5.91
C LEU A 14 0.04 -0.80 -5.04
N ILE A 15 -0.24 -1.84 -4.26
CA ILE A 15 0.75 -2.51 -3.41
C ILE A 15 1.83 -3.18 -4.27
N ASP A 16 1.44 -3.90 -5.32
CA ASP A 16 2.38 -4.57 -6.21
C ASP A 16 3.34 -3.56 -6.87
N LYS A 17 2.82 -2.42 -7.35
CA LYS A 17 3.64 -1.34 -7.92
C LYS A 17 4.69 -0.80 -6.95
N VAL A 18 4.36 -0.60 -5.67
CA VAL A 18 5.34 -0.08 -4.71
C VAL A 18 6.31 -1.14 -4.24
N VAL A 19 5.88 -2.40 -4.17
CA VAL A 19 6.78 -3.54 -3.90
C VAL A 19 7.84 -3.66 -4.99
N GLU A 20 7.47 -3.48 -6.26
CA GLU A 20 8.41 -3.41 -7.39
C GLU A 20 9.42 -2.24 -7.24
N GLN A 21 9.06 -1.19 -6.50
CA GLN A 21 9.94 -0.06 -6.18
C GLN A 21 10.79 -0.29 -4.92
N GLY A 22 10.81 -1.52 -4.38
CA GLY A 22 11.61 -1.88 -3.20
C GLY A 22 10.92 -1.56 -1.87
N TRP A 23 9.62 -1.30 -1.86
CA TRP A 23 8.86 -1.16 -0.61
C TRP A 23 8.59 -2.53 -0.01
N GLU A 24 8.52 -2.59 1.32
CA GLU A 24 8.20 -3.81 2.05
C GLU A 24 6.76 -3.79 2.53
N VAL A 25 6.11 -4.95 2.51
CA VAL A 25 4.76 -5.12 3.06
C VAL A 25 4.85 -5.91 4.36
N VAL A 26 4.48 -5.28 5.47
CA VAL A 26 4.38 -5.92 6.77
C VAL A 26 2.92 -6.23 7.07
N GLU A 27 2.65 -7.50 7.37
CA GLU A 27 1.31 -7.97 7.70
C GLU A 27 0.95 -7.79 9.17
N GLY A 28 -0.32 -7.45 9.41
CA GLY A 28 -0.95 -7.41 10.73
C GLY A 28 -2.46 -7.30 10.57
N LYS A 29 -3.14 -6.69 11.56
CA LYS A 29 -4.56 -6.32 11.45
C LYS A 29 -4.82 -5.41 10.24
N HIS A 30 -3.90 -4.48 10.01
CA HIS A 30 -3.78 -3.67 8.80
C HIS A 30 -2.43 -3.98 8.14
N LEU A 31 -2.31 -3.73 6.85
CA LEU A 31 -1.04 -3.82 6.16
C LEU A 31 -0.26 -2.52 6.39
N LYS A 32 1.06 -2.65 6.58
CA LYS A 32 1.96 -1.51 6.59
C LYS A 32 2.86 -1.61 5.36
N LEU A 33 2.85 -0.58 4.54
CA LEU A 33 3.76 -0.40 3.42
C LEU A 33 4.92 0.45 3.93
N VAL A 34 6.09 -0.16 4.04
CA VAL A 34 7.31 0.48 4.50
C VAL A 34 8.08 0.94 3.26
N PRO A 35 8.31 2.27 3.09
CA PRO A 35 9.02 2.78 1.94
C PRO A 35 10.45 2.24 1.85
N ALA A 36 10.99 2.24 0.62
CA ALA A 36 12.40 1.96 0.38
C ALA A 36 13.29 2.98 1.10
N ASP A 37 12.93 4.26 1.01
CA ASP A 37 13.52 5.33 1.81
C ASP A 37 12.94 5.32 3.23
N LYS A 38 13.73 4.85 4.21
CA LYS A 38 13.30 4.72 5.60
C LYS A 38 13.09 6.07 6.32
N THR A 39 13.42 7.20 5.68
CA THR A 39 13.07 8.54 6.19
C THR A 39 11.63 8.94 5.89
N MET A 40 10.99 8.26 4.93
CA MET A 40 9.60 8.49 4.55
C MET A 40 8.63 7.79 5.51
N PRO A 41 7.43 8.36 5.76
CA PRO A 41 6.47 7.78 6.66
C PRO A 41 5.90 6.46 6.11
N ILE A 42 5.64 5.51 7.01
CA ILE A 42 4.94 4.28 6.65
C ILE A 42 3.50 4.56 6.23
N VAL A 43 2.99 3.79 5.27
CA VAL A 43 1.59 3.87 4.84
C VAL A 43 0.82 2.69 5.42
N VAL A 44 -0.28 2.95 6.12
CA VAL A 44 -1.12 1.90 6.71
C VAL A 44 -2.40 1.76 5.89
N VAL A 45 -2.67 0.56 5.37
CA VAL A 45 -3.85 0.29 4.56
C VAL A 45 -4.69 -0.86 5.14
N PRO A 46 -6.03 -0.79 5.06
CA PRO A 46 -6.88 -1.86 5.55
C PRO A 46 -6.77 -3.12 4.67
N LYS A 47 -6.84 -4.31 5.29
CA LYS A 47 -6.96 -5.59 4.56
C LYS A 47 -8.32 -5.73 3.85
N THR A 48 -9.35 -5.09 4.39
CA THR A 48 -10.72 -5.11 3.88
C THR A 48 -11.28 -3.69 3.79
N PRO A 49 -10.82 -2.87 2.83
CA PRO A 49 -11.43 -1.56 2.59
C PRO A 49 -12.91 -1.76 2.23
N SER A 50 -13.82 -1.19 3.03
CA SER A 50 -15.26 -1.22 2.78
C SER A 50 -15.73 -0.11 1.84
N ASP A 51 -14.86 0.88 1.56
CA ASP A 51 -15.18 2.02 0.69
C ASP A 51 -14.05 2.36 -0.30
N HIS A 52 -14.43 3.03 -1.38
CA HIS A 52 -13.51 3.54 -2.40
C HIS A 52 -12.54 4.61 -1.83
N ARG A 53 -12.94 5.29 -0.73
CA ARG A 53 -12.11 6.31 -0.08
C ARG A 53 -10.82 5.70 0.50
N GLY A 54 -10.87 4.48 1.02
CA GLY A 54 -9.68 3.76 1.50
C GLY A 54 -8.60 3.62 0.43
N VAL A 55 -8.98 3.31 -0.81
CA VAL A 55 -8.04 3.17 -1.94
C VAL A 55 -7.43 4.52 -2.32
N MET A 56 -8.26 5.57 -2.43
CA MET A 56 -7.81 6.92 -2.76
C MET A 56 -6.87 7.50 -1.68
N ASN A 57 -7.18 7.25 -0.41
CA ASN A 57 -6.33 7.66 0.71
C ASN A 57 -4.98 6.94 0.67
N ALA A 58 -4.99 5.62 0.45
CA ALA A 58 -3.77 4.84 0.29
C ALA A 58 -2.90 5.38 -0.84
N ARG A 59 -3.49 5.63 -2.03
CA ARG A 59 -2.78 6.21 -3.17
C ARG A 59 -2.17 7.57 -2.84
N SER A 60 -2.91 8.45 -2.16
CA SER A 60 -2.41 9.77 -1.76
C SER A 60 -1.24 9.65 -0.78
N GLN A 61 -1.33 8.75 0.21
CA GLN A 61 -0.28 8.54 1.20
C GLN A 61 0.98 7.91 0.58
N ILE A 62 0.82 6.94 -0.34
CA ILE A 62 1.92 6.35 -1.09
C ILE A 62 2.68 7.43 -1.87
N ARG A 63 1.98 8.29 -2.62
CA ARG A 63 2.60 9.38 -3.37
C ARG A 63 3.36 10.35 -2.49
N ARG A 64 2.81 10.70 -1.33
CA ARG A 64 3.49 11.58 -0.35
C ARG A 64 4.73 10.95 0.27
N SER A 65 4.80 9.63 0.30
CA SER A 65 5.90 8.88 0.92
C SER A 65 6.91 8.38 -0.13
N GLY A 66 6.88 8.99 -1.34
CA GLY A 66 7.86 8.76 -2.40
C GLY A 66 7.50 7.66 -3.41
N GLY A 67 6.31 7.04 -3.28
CA GLY A 67 5.89 5.96 -4.17
C GLY A 67 5.28 6.48 -5.48
N ILE A 68 5.65 5.86 -6.59
CA ILE A 68 5.16 6.22 -7.93
C ILE A 68 4.01 5.28 -8.29
N VAL A 69 2.76 5.78 -8.36
CA VAL A 69 1.55 4.94 -8.49
C VAL A 69 0.44 5.40 -9.44
#